data_AF-A0A7C5HNN3-F1
#
_entry.id   AF-A0A7C5HNN3-F1
#
_cell.length_a   1.000
_cell.length_b   1.000
_cell.length_c   1.000
_cell.angle_alpha   90.00
_cell.angle_beta   90.00
_cell.angle_gamma   90.00
#
_symmetry.space_group_name_H-M   'P 1'
#
loop_
_entity.id
_entity.type
_entity.pdbx_description
1 polymer ?
#
loop_
_entity_poly.entity_id
_entity_poly.type
_entity_poly.pdbx_seq_one_letter_code
_entity_poly.pdbx_strand_id
1 'polypeptide(L)'
;MNRKEELIVLYIDGKLKGEQLEEFEKLLREKPELYREVEEQKKLKEVMDMIVLKNPDRAWEEYWKSLYNRIERGIGWIFFSIGAIILLTYGIIEWIQAVLKDVELPMFAKIGLFVFVFGFVVLLISILRERIFVSRKDKYSKEVHK
;
A
#
# COMPACT_ATOMS: atom_id res chain seq x y z
N MET A 1 -5.73 38.14 -23.06
CA MET A 1 -7.13 37.72 -23.20
C MET A 1 -7.85 38.82 -23.97
N ASN A 2 -8.47 38.47 -25.09
CA ASN A 2 -9.24 39.41 -25.90
C ASN A 2 -10.55 39.75 -25.16
N ARG A 3 -11.07 40.98 -25.28
CA ARG A 3 -12.29 41.42 -24.58
C ARG A 3 -13.51 40.54 -24.91
N LYS A 4 -13.53 39.95 -26.11
CA LYS A 4 -14.52 38.94 -26.53
C LYS A 4 -14.44 37.65 -25.70
N GLU A 5 -13.23 37.13 -25.47
CA GLU A 5 -13.00 35.89 -24.72
C GLU A 5 -13.42 36.05 -23.25
N GLU A 6 -13.16 37.22 -22.67
CA GLU A 6 -13.56 37.56 -21.30
C GLU A 6 -15.09 37.57 -21.12
N LEU A 7 -15.82 38.14 -22.07
CA LEU A 7 -17.28 38.15 -22.05
C LEU A 7 -17.87 36.73 -22.17
N ILE A 8 -17.27 35.88 -23.01
CA ILE A 8 -17.69 34.46 -23.14
C ILE A 8 -17.50 33.72 -21.81
N VAL A 9 -16.33 33.85 -21.17
CA VAL A 9 -16.05 33.20 -19.88
C VAL A 9 -17.01 33.68 -18.81
N LEU A 10 -17.21 35.00 -18.69
CA LEU A 10 -18.13 35.58 -17.71
C LEU A 10 -19.59 35.19 -17.96
N TYR A 11 -20.00 35.02 -19.22
CA TYR A 11 -21.33 34.52 -19.59
C TYR A 11 -21.52 33.05 -19.19
N ILE A 12 -20.55 32.17 -19.51
CA ILE A 12 -20.59 30.74 -19.17
C ILE A 12 -20.57 30.53 -17.65
N ASP A 13 -19.85 31.37 -16.91
CA ASP A 13 -19.81 31.38 -15.44
C ASP A 13 -21.05 32.02 -14.78
N GLY A 14 -21.98 32.58 -15.56
CA GLY A 14 -23.17 33.27 -15.05
C GLY A 14 -22.87 34.57 -14.28
N LYS A 15 -21.71 35.17 -14.52
CA LYS A 15 -21.22 36.39 -13.84
C LYS A 15 -21.58 37.68 -14.58
N LEU A 16 -22.01 37.59 -15.83
CA LEU A 16 -22.47 38.72 -16.64
C LEU A 16 -23.86 39.20 -16.16
N LYS A 17 -24.06 40.50 -15.96
CA LYS A 17 -25.29 41.06 -15.37
C LYS A 17 -25.68 42.41 -16.00
N GLY A 18 -26.97 42.74 -15.91
CA GLY A 18 -27.51 44.04 -16.31
C GLY A 18 -27.40 44.29 -17.81
N GLU A 19 -27.13 45.54 -18.19
CA GLU A 19 -27.05 46.00 -19.58
C GLU A 19 -26.07 45.20 -20.45
N GLN A 20 -24.96 44.73 -19.86
CA GLN A 20 -23.97 43.92 -20.57
C GLN A 20 -24.52 42.54 -20.98
N LEU A 21 -25.42 41.97 -20.18
CA LEU A 21 -26.02 40.66 -20.49
C LEU A 21 -26.98 40.80 -21.66
N GLU A 22 -27.81 41.84 -21.66
CA GLU A 22 -28.74 42.12 -22.75
C GLU A 22 -28.01 42.41 -24.06
N GLU A 23 -26.93 43.20 -24.01
CA GLU A 23 -26.08 43.48 -25.18
C GLU A 23 -25.42 42.21 -25.72
N PHE A 24 -24.91 41.35 -24.83
CA PHE A 24 -24.26 40.10 -25.22
C PHE A 24 -25.26 39.07 -25.79
N GLU A 25 -26.46 38.95 -25.21
CA GLU A 25 -27.52 38.10 -25.75
C GLU A 25 -28.02 38.59 -27.11
N LYS A 26 -28.08 39.90 -27.33
CA LYS A 26 -28.39 40.45 -28.65
C LYS A 26 -27.31 40.08 -29.66
N LEU A 27 -26.03 40.19 -29.29
CA LEU A 27 -24.91 39.76 -30.12
C LEU A 27 -24.94 38.26 -30.44
N LEU A 28 -25.36 37.42 -29.49
CA LEU A 28 -25.55 35.98 -29.72
C LEU A 28 -26.66 35.68 -30.74
N ARG A 29 -27.74 36.47 -30.75
CA ARG A 29 -28.82 36.35 -31.75
C ARG A 29 -28.41 36.83 -33.13
N GLU A 30 -27.61 37.89 -33.18
CA GLU A 30 -27.14 38.48 -34.45
C GLU A 30 -26.02 37.68 -35.12
N LYS A 31 -25.21 36.94 -34.34
CA LYS A 31 -24.03 36.20 -34.82
C LYS A 31 -24.11 34.71 -34.44
N PRO A 32 -24.63 33.85 -35.34
CA PRO A 32 -24.73 32.41 -35.10
C PRO A 32 -23.39 31.71 -34.82
N GLU A 33 -22.28 32.23 -35.35
CA GLU A 33 -20.93 31.71 -35.11
C GLU A 33 -20.51 31.87 -33.64
N LEU A 34 -20.84 33.01 -33.04
CA LEU A 34 -20.55 33.30 -31.63
C LEU A 34 -21.34 32.39 -30.70
N TYR A 35 -22.60 32.13 -31.05
CA TYR A 35 -23.44 31.19 -30.32
C TYR A 35 -22.85 29.77 -30.29
N ARG A 36 -22.34 29.29 -31.44
CA ARG A 36 -21.70 27.96 -31.52
C ARG A 36 -20.44 27.89 -30.65
N GLU A 37 -19.62 28.93 -30.66
CA GLU A 37 -18.39 29.00 -29.85
C GLU A 37 -18.68 28.93 -28.35
N VAL A 38 -19.70 29.67 -27.88
CA VAL A 38 -20.14 29.62 -26.47
C VAL A 38 -20.67 28.24 -26.09
N GLU A 39 -21.44 27.62 -26.97
CA GLU A 39 -22.04 26.31 -26.72
C GLU A 39 -20.98 25.18 -26.66
N GLU A 40 -19.95 25.25 -27.50
CA GLU A 40 -18.81 24.33 -27.46
C GLU A 40 -18.02 24.45 -26.15
N GLN A 41 -17.75 25.68 -25.70
CA GLN A 41 -17.04 25.92 -24.43
C GLN A 41 -17.87 25.48 -23.23
N LYS A 42 -19.19 25.68 -23.27
CA LYS A 42 -20.11 25.22 -22.24
C LYS A 42 -20.09 23.70 -22.09
N LYS A 43 -20.11 22.96 -23.20
CA LYS A 43 -19.98 21.48 -23.19
C LYS A 43 -18.65 21.02 -22.60
N LEU A 44 -17.55 21.71 -22.93
CA LEU A 44 -16.23 21.39 -22.37
C LEU A 44 -16.22 21.59 -20.84
N LYS A 45 -16.81 22.68 -20.36
CA LYS A 45 -16.96 22.95 -18.93
C LYS A 45 -17.78 21.85 -18.23
N GLU A 46 -18.89 21.42 -18.83
CA GLU A 46 -19.71 20.33 -18.28
C GLU A 46 -18.92 19.02 -18.14
N VAL A 47 -18.12 18.66 -19.14
CA VAL A 47 -17.24 17.47 -19.08
C VAL A 47 -16.18 17.62 -17.98
N MET A 48 -15.60 18.81 -17.83
CA MET A 48 -14.62 19.07 -16.78
C MET A 48 -15.23 19.03 -15.38
N ASP A 49 -16.44 19.57 -15.20
CA ASP A 49 -17.14 19.57 -13.90
C ASP A 49 -17.51 18.14 -13.45
N MET A 50 -17.61 17.18 -14.37
CA MET A 50 -17.77 15.75 -14.05
C MET A 50 -16.49 15.09 -13.48
N ILE A 51 -15.32 15.72 -13.64
CA ILE A 51 -14.06 15.21 -13.10
C ILE A 51 -13.99 15.56 -11.61
N VAL A 52 -14.49 14.66 -10.78
CA VAL A 52 -14.30 14.74 -9.33
C VAL A 52 -12.85 14.36 -9.02
N LEU A 53 -12.01 15.36 -8.75
CA LEU A 53 -10.68 15.14 -8.19
C LEU A 53 -10.84 14.49 -6.80
N LYS A 54 -10.33 13.26 -6.65
CA LYS A 54 -10.27 12.60 -5.34
C LYS A 54 -9.49 13.48 -4.37
N ASN A 55 -10.05 13.67 -3.17
CA ASN A 55 -9.43 14.46 -2.12
C ASN A 55 -8.05 13.86 -1.74
N PRO A 56 -6.93 14.58 -1.97
CA PRO A 56 -5.58 14.03 -1.85
C PRO A 56 -5.20 13.69 -0.40
N ASP A 57 -5.82 14.34 0.59
CA ASP A 57 -5.42 14.24 1.99
C ASP A 57 -5.67 12.84 2.57
N ARG A 58 -6.81 12.24 2.26
CA ARG A 58 -7.15 10.88 2.73
C ARG A 58 -6.26 9.81 2.11
N ALA A 59 -5.90 9.97 0.84
CA ALA A 59 -5.00 9.05 0.17
C ALA A 59 -3.59 9.08 0.77
N TRP A 60 -3.17 10.25 1.26
CA TRP A 60 -1.88 10.44 1.91
C TRP A 60 -1.80 9.73 3.26
N GLU A 61 -2.84 9.87 4.10
CA GLU A 61 -2.89 9.20 5.41
C GLU A 61 -2.86 7.67 5.31
N GLU A 62 -3.62 7.10 4.37
CA GLU A 62 -3.62 5.66 4.11
C GLU A 62 -2.26 5.17 3.61
N TYR A 63 -1.62 5.94 2.73
CA TYR A 63 -0.28 5.65 2.24
C TYR A 63 0.74 5.57 3.38
N TRP A 64 0.79 6.58 4.26
CA TRP A 64 1.71 6.62 5.40
C TRP A 64 1.49 5.47 6.38
N LYS A 65 0.23 5.14 6.71
CA LYS A 65 -0.08 3.99 7.57
C LYS A 65 0.40 2.68 6.96
N SER A 66 0.21 2.49 5.65
CA SER A 66 0.63 1.26 4.97
C SER A 66 2.16 1.11 4.92
N LEU A 67 2.86 2.23 4.72
CA LEU A 67 4.31 2.28 4.58
C LEU A 67 5.00 2.07 5.93
N TYR A 68 4.55 2.76 6.97
CA TYR A 68 5.11 2.64 8.33
C TYR A 68 4.99 1.20 8.85
N ASN A 69 3.80 0.61 8.74
CA ASN A 69 3.55 -0.76 9.14
C ASN A 69 4.43 -1.78 8.37
N ARG A 70 4.75 -1.51 7.10
CA ARG A 70 5.61 -2.40 6.29
C ARG A 70 7.08 -2.26 6.69
N ILE A 71 7.54 -1.05 6.94
CA ILE A 71 8.93 -0.76 7.33
C ILE A 71 9.21 -1.28 8.73
N GLU A 72 8.34 -1.01 9.70
CA GLU A 72 8.49 -1.47 11.09
C GLU A 72 8.60 -3.00 11.15
N ARG A 73 7.72 -3.71 10.44
CA ARG A 73 7.79 -5.17 10.35
C ARG A 73 9.07 -5.63 9.66
N GLY A 74 9.46 -5.02 8.54
CA GLY A 74 10.66 -5.41 7.81
C GLY A 74 11.93 -5.25 8.66
N ILE A 75 12.12 -4.07 9.26
CA ILE A 75 13.28 -3.76 10.10
C ILE A 75 13.27 -4.61 11.36
N GLY A 76 12.12 -4.76 12.02
CA GLY A 76 11.96 -5.62 13.19
C GLY A 76 12.38 -7.06 12.91
N TRP A 77 11.96 -7.63 11.78
CA TRP A 77 12.36 -8.98 11.39
C TRP A 77 13.85 -9.10 11.09
N ILE A 78 14.48 -8.08 10.51
CA ILE A 78 15.94 -8.08 10.26
C ILE A 78 16.70 -8.11 11.58
N PHE A 79 16.42 -7.18 12.49
CA PHE A 79 17.09 -7.13 13.80
C PHE A 79 16.81 -8.38 14.63
N PHE A 80 15.57 -8.86 14.64
CA PHE A 80 15.21 -10.10 15.32
C PHE A 80 15.98 -11.29 14.77
N SER A 81 16.10 -11.42 13.44
CA SER A 81 16.82 -12.52 12.81
C SER A 81 18.31 -12.49 13.14
N ILE A 82 18.94 -11.31 13.11
CA ILE A 82 20.35 -11.15 13.46
C ILE A 82 20.58 -11.54 14.92
N GLY A 83 19.76 -11.02 15.84
CA GLY A 83 19.84 -11.35 17.27
C GLY A 83 19.62 -12.84 17.52
N ALA A 84 18.61 -13.43 16.87
CA ALA A 84 18.32 -14.86 16.97
C ALA A 84 19.50 -15.72 16.47
N ILE A 85 20.12 -15.38 15.34
CA ILE A 85 21.28 -16.12 14.80
C ILE A 85 22.44 -16.08 15.80
N ILE A 86 22.77 -14.91 16.35
CA ILE A 86 23.87 -14.76 17.31
C ILE A 86 23.61 -15.60 18.57
N LEU A 87 22.42 -15.46 19.16
CA LEU A 87 22.07 -16.16 20.40
C LEU A 87 21.97 -17.68 20.21
N LEU A 88 21.36 -18.14 19.10
CA LEU A 88 21.25 -19.57 18.81
C LEU A 88 22.63 -20.17 18.55
N THR A 89 23.50 -19.50 17.81
CA THR A 89 24.85 -20.00 17.53
C THR A 89 25.66 -20.13 18.82
N TYR A 90 25.65 -19.08 19.65
CA TYR A 90 26.34 -19.11 20.94
C TYR A 90 25.77 -20.20 21.87
N GLY A 91 24.43 -20.26 21.99
CA GLY A 91 23.76 -21.23 22.85
C GLY A 91 24.01 -22.68 22.43
N ILE A 92 24.04 -22.97 21.13
CA ILE A 92 24.37 -24.32 20.62
C ILE A 92 25.82 -24.69 20.98
N ILE A 93 26.77 -23.78 20.80
CA ILE A 93 28.17 -24.04 21.12
C ILE A 93 28.33 -24.32 22.62
N GLU A 94 27.78 -23.47 23.49
CA GLU A 94 27.83 -23.66 24.94
C GLU A 94 27.16 -24.96 25.37
N TRP A 95 25.99 -25.28 24.81
CA TRP A 95 25.29 -26.52 25.12
C TRP A 95 26.08 -27.76 24.72
N ILE A 96 26.66 -27.77 23.51
CA ILE A 96 27.53 -28.86 23.05
C ILE A 96 28.74 -28.99 23.98
N GLN A 97 29.39 -27.89 24.33
CA GLN A 97 30.54 -27.91 25.23
C GLN A 97 30.19 -28.44 26.62
N ALA A 98 29.05 -28.01 27.17
CA ALA A 98 28.57 -28.48 28.47
C ALA A 98 28.32 -30.00 28.46
N VAL A 99 27.61 -30.51 27.45
CA VAL A 99 27.31 -31.94 27.32
C VAL A 99 28.57 -32.77 27.06
N LEU A 100 29.53 -32.26 26.29
CA LEU A 100 30.76 -32.99 26.00
C LEU A 100 31.71 -33.03 27.21
N LYS A 101 31.87 -31.91 27.93
CA LYS A 101 32.76 -31.80 29.09
C LYS A 101 32.22 -32.47 30.35
N ASP A 102 30.93 -32.74 30.41
CA ASP A 102 30.32 -33.44 31.53
C ASP A 102 30.83 -34.89 31.61
N VAL A 103 31.51 -35.22 32.71
CA VAL A 103 32.09 -36.54 32.97
C VAL A 103 31.07 -37.49 33.60
N GLU A 104 30.00 -36.97 34.19
CA GLU A 104 28.95 -37.76 34.86
C GLU A 104 27.97 -38.38 33.86
N LEU A 105 27.81 -37.74 32.68
CA LEU A 105 26.93 -38.23 31.63
C LEU A 105 27.51 -39.46 30.92
N PRO A 106 26.82 -40.63 30.98
CA PRO A 106 27.24 -41.81 30.24
C PRO A 106 27.23 -41.57 28.73
N MET A 107 28.14 -42.22 28.00
CA MET A 107 28.30 -41.98 26.56
C MET A 107 27.03 -42.29 25.75
N PHE A 108 26.25 -43.30 26.16
CA PHE A 108 24.96 -43.61 25.52
C PHE A 108 23.92 -42.50 25.71
N ALA A 109 23.91 -41.81 26.85
CA ALA A 109 22.98 -40.71 27.12
C ALA A 109 23.31 -39.49 26.25
N LYS A 110 24.61 -39.20 26.06
CA LYS A 110 25.05 -38.14 25.14
C LYS A 110 24.57 -38.41 23.71
N ILE A 111 24.79 -39.61 23.20
CA ILE A 111 24.34 -40.02 21.85
C ILE A 111 22.81 -39.92 21.74
N GLY A 112 22.08 -40.43 22.75
CA GLY A 112 20.62 -40.36 22.79
C GLY A 112 20.09 -38.91 22.74
N LEU A 113 20.75 -38.00 23.45
CA LEU A 113 20.39 -36.57 23.46
C LEU A 113 20.60 -35.93 22.08
N PHE A 114 21.74 -36.19 21.42
CA PHE A 114 21.98 -35.68 20.06
C PHE A 114 20.98 -36.23 19.04
N VAL A 115 20.67 -37.53 19.10
CA VAL A 115 19.67 -38.16 18.22
C VAL A 115 18.28 -37.58 18.46
N PHE A 116 17.91 -37.37 19.72
CA PHE A 116 16.63 -36.76 20.09
C PHE A 116 16.51 -35.33 19.55
N VAL A 117 17.51 -34.47 19.78
CA VAL A 117 17.52 -33.09 19.28
C VAL A 117 17.49 -33.07 17.76
N PHE A 118 18.28 -33.93 17.11
CA PHE A 118 18.29 -34.03 15.65
C PHE A 118 16.93 -34.44 15.09
N GLY A 119 16.32 -35.49 15.65
CA GLY A 119 14.98 -35.94 15.27
C GLY A 119 13.91 -34.84 15.47
N PHE A 120 14.01 -34.11 16.58
CA PHE A 120 13.13 -32.98 16.87
C PHE A 120 13.26 -31.85 15.83
N VAL A 121 14.49 -31.47 15.47
CA VAL A 121 14.73 -30.47 14.41
C VAL A 121 14.19 -30.93 13.06
N VAL A 122 14.40 -32.20 12.69
CA VAL A 122 13.85 -32.77 11.45
C VAL A 122 12.32 -32.69 11.42
N LEU A 123 11.66 -33.04 12.53
CA LEU A 123 10.20 -32.92 12.66
C LEU A 123 9.73 -31.47 12.53
N LEU A 124 10.40 -30.53 13.20
CA LEU A 124 10.09 -29.09 13.08
C LEU A 124 10.21 -28.61 11.64
N ILE A 125 11.30 -28.94 10.95
CA ILE A 125 11.51 -28.56 9.54
C ILE A 125 10.44 -29.19 8.65
N SER A 126 10.04 -30.44 8.91
CA SER A 126 8.96 -31.12 8.16
C SER A 126 7.64 -30.34 8.26
N ILE A 127 7.23 -29.99 9.49
CA ILE A 127 6.01 -29.21 9.76
C ILE A 127 6.10 -27.80 9.17
N LEU A 128 7.24 -27.13 9.32
CA LEU A 128 7.48 -25.79 8.75
C LEU A 128 7.38 -25.82 7.23
N ARG A 129 7.99 -26.82 6.58
CA ARG A 129 7.93 -26.99 5.12
C ARG A 129 6.49 -27.21 4.67
N GLU A 130 5.75 -28.08 5.35
CA GLU A 130 4.34 -28.34 5.07
C GLU A 130 3.50 -27.06 5.24
N ARG A 131 3.64 -26.36 6.37
CA ARG A 131 2.90 -25.12 6.64
C ARG A 131 3.23 -24.00 5.65
N ILE A 132 4.49 -23.83 5.26
CA ILE A 132 4.89 -22.84 4.24
C ILE A 132 4.34 -23.23 2.86
N PHE A 133 4.35 -24.51 2.51
CA PHE A 133 3.81 -24.96 1.22
C PHE A 133 2.30 -24.78 1.14
N VAL A 134 1.58 -25.10 2.21
CA VAL A 134 0.12 -24.90 2.34
C VAL A 134 -0.22 -23.41 2.32
N SER A 135 0.49 -22.57 3.08
CA SER A 135 0.21 -21.12 3.12
C SER A 135 0.48 -20.41 1.79
N ARG A 136 1.37 -20.94 0.94
CA ARG A 136 1.59 -20.42 -0.42
C ARG A 136 0.55 -20.89 -1.43
N LYS A 137 -0.08 -22.05 -1.23
CA LYS A 137 -1.12 -22.59 -2.14
C LYS A 137 -2.54 -22.17 -1.76
N ASP A 138 -2.77 -21.78 -0.51
CA ASP A 138 -4.09 -21.37 -0.05
C ASP A 138 -4.38 -19.91 -0.41
N LYS A 139 -4.97 -19.71 -1.59
CA LYS A 139 -5.42 -18.40 -2.10
C LYS A 139 -6.65 -17.85 -1.36
N TYR A 140 -7.31 -18.63 -0.49
CA TYR A 140 -8.59 -18.26 0.12
C TYR A 140 -8.52 -17.83 1.58
N SER A 141 -7.37 -17.96 2.25
CA SER A 141 -7.21 -17.51 3.66
C SER A 141 -7.38 -15.99 3.87
N LYS A 142 -7.40 -15.18 2.80
CA LYS A 142 -7.49 -13.72 2.89
C LYS A 142 -8.90 -13.15 2.69
N GLU A 143 -9.89 -13.96 2.31
CA GLU A 143 -11.23 -13.47 1.96
C GLU A 143 -12.25 -13.58 3.10
N VAL A 144 -11.88 -14.13 4.25
CA VAL A 144 -12.80 -14.30 5.40
C VAL A 144 -12.49 -13.31 6.52
N HIS A 145 -12.44 -12.02 6.19
CA HIS A 145 -12.73 -10.96 7.14
C HIS A 145 -13.54 -9.89 6.39
N LYS A 146 -14.85 -10.07 6.43
CA LYS A 146 -15.85 -9.07 6.07
C LYS A 146 -16.54 -8.62 7.34
#